data_AF-A0A0P9N7V2-F1
#
_entry.id   AF-A0A0P9N7V2-F1
#
_cell.length_a   1.000
_cell.length_b   1.000
_cell.length_c   1.000
_cell.angle_alpha   90.00
_cell.angle_beta   90.00
_cell.angle_gamma   90.00
#
_symmetry.space_group_name_H-M   'P 1'
#
loop_
_entity.id
_entity.type
_entity.pdbx_description
1 polymer ?
#
loop_
_entity_poly.entity_id
_entity_poly.type
_entity_poly.pdbx_seq_one_letter_code
_entity_poly.pdbx_strand_id
1 'polypeptide(L)'
;MGWSAQASLYAAEHYTLLGRSSPAHMDVKLDSNQWQWVRGQRELTLGISNPDYPPFDITMSGNDYEGITADYAGIISDALDLPVRVQRFETRDAAIKALITVLGRPAGHCQRL
;
A
#
# COMPACT_ATOMS: atom_id res chain seq x y z
N MET A 1 -31.50 -24.04 -10.84
CA MET A 1 -30.50 -23.30 -11.63
C MET A 1 -30.26 -21.99 -10.91
N GLY A 2 -29.14 -21.86 -10.20
CA GLY A 2 -28.83 -20.68 -9.39
C GLY A 2 -27.39 -20.78 -8.91
N TRP A 3 -26.45 -20.45 -9.79
CA TRP A 3 -25.06 -20.27 -9.38
C TRP A 3 -24.93 -18.89 -8.77
N SER A 4 -24.77 -18.84 -7.45
CA SER A 4 -24.18 -17.69 -6.79
C SER A 4 -22.72 -17.63 -7.22
N ALA A 5 -22.38 -16.63 -8.04
CA ALA A 5 -20.99 -16.30 -8.33
C ALA A 5 -20.37 -15.78 -7.03
N GLN A 6 -19.68 -16.66 -6.30
CA GLN A 6 -18.75 -16.24 -5.26
C GLN A 6 -17.64 -15.46 -5.96
N ALA A 7 -17.68 -14.14 -5.86
CA ALA A 7 -16.50 -13.34 -6.06
C ALA A 7 -15.49 -13.77 -4.99
N SER A 8 -14.60 -14.70 -5.35
CA SER A 8 -13.34 -14.82 -4.63
C SER A 8 -12.65 -13.47 -4.82
N LEU A 9 -12.78 -12.61 -3.82
CA LEU A 9 -11.70 -11.71 -3.48
C LEU A 9 -10.48 -12.62 -3.44
N TYR A 10 -9.59 -12.52 -4.43
CA TYR A 10 -8.25 -13.07 -4.30
C TYR A 10 -7.82 -12.75 -2.88
N ALA A 11 -7.62 -13.78 -2.06
CA ALA A 11 -7.36 -13.64 -0.64
C ALA A 11 -6.00 -12.93 -0.55
N ALA A 12 -6.05 -11.61 -0.52
CA ALA A 12 -4.85 -10.82 -0.57
C ALA A 12 -4.18 -11.02 0.78
N GLU A 13 -3.05 -11.70 0.78
CA GLU A 13 -2.29 -11.94 2.00
C GLU A 13 -1.73 -10.60 2.47
N HIS A 14 -1.88 -10.33 3.76
CA HIS A 14 -1.40 -9.10 4.38
C HIS A 14 -0.04 -9.35 4.98
N TYR A 15 0.93 -8.50 4.67
CA TYR A 15 2.28 -8.60 5.20
C TYR A 15 2.59 -7.47 6.18
N THR A 16 3.41 -7.77 7.18
CA THR A 16 4.03 -6.76 8.03
C THR A 16 5.18 -6.12 7.27
N LEU A 17 5.24 -4.80 7.23
CA LEU A 17 6.34 -4.07 6.60
C LEU A 17 7.58 -4.14 7.51
N LEU A 18 8.69 -4.65 7.01
CA LEU A 18 9.99 -4.62 7.68
C LEU A 18 10.97 -3.73 6.91
N GLY A 19 10.92 -2.42 7.20
CA GLY A 19 11.95 -1.47 6.81
C GLY A 19 13.12 -1.51 7.80
N ARG A 20 14.34 -1.73 7.31
CA ARG A 20 15.59 -1.70 8.08
C ARG A 20 16.29 -0.35 8.01
N SER A 21 15.84 0.53 7.12
CA SER A 21 16.34 1.91 7.04
C SER A 21 15.91 2.74 8.24
N SER A 22 16.87 3.35 8.94
CA SER A 22 16.57 4.33 9.98
C SER A 22 15.92 5.56 9.35
N PRO A 23 14.84 6.12 9.91
CA PRO A 23 14.28 7.36 9.40
C PRO A 23 15.32 8.47 9.55
N ALA A 24 15.94 8.85 8.43
CA ALA A 24 16.54 10.15 8.31
C ALA A 24 15.36 11.14 8.31
N HIS A 25 15.40 12.16 9.18
CA HIS A 25 14.36 13.18 9.22
C HIS A 25 14.24 13.83 7.84
N MET A 26 13.23 13.42 7.07
CA MET A 26 12.95 13.94 5.74
C MET A 26 12.06 15.17 5.86
N ASP A 27 12.55 16.32 5.41
CA ASP A 27 11.74 17.53 5.31
C ASP A 27 10.82 17.42 4.08
N VAL A 28 9.60 16.92 4.30
CA VAL A 28 8.59 16.73 3.25
C VAL A 28 7.83 18.04 3.01
N LYS A 29 8.05 18.62 1.84
CA LYS A 29 7.38 19.85 1.39
C LYS A 29 6.08 19.53 0.67
N LEU A 30 4.99 19.46 1.41
CA LEU A 30 3.62 19.41 0.90
C LEU A 30 2.90 20.73 1.20
N ASP A 31 2.03 21.15 0.30
CA ASP A 31 1.13 22.28 0.54
C ASP A 31 0.01 21.93 1.53
N SER A 32 -0.75 22.93 1.96
CA SER A 32 -1.82 22.75 2.95
C SER A 32 -2.92 21.79 2.49
N ASN A 33 -3.27 21.77 1.20
CA ASN A 33 -4.32 20.91 0.68
C ASN A 33 -3.83 19.46 0.63
N GLN A 34 -2.57 19.25 0.25
CA GLN A 34 -1.93 17.94 0.27
C GLN A 34 -1.84 17.39 1.70
N TRP A 35 -1.40 18.18 2.68
CA TRP A 35 -1.38 17.75 4.09
C TRP A 35 -2.77 17.44 4.62
N GLN A 36 -3.78 18.23 4.23
CA GLN A 36 -5.16 17.95 4.62
C GLN A 36 -5.67 16.64 4.01
N TRP A 37 -5.29 16.33 2.76
CA TRP A 37 -5.61 15.05 2.13
C TRP A 37 -4.90 13.87 2.82
N VAL A 38 -3.60 13.99 3.11
CA VAL A 38 -2.80 12.97 3.81
C VAL A 38 -3.43 12.65 5.17
N ARG A 39 -3.74 13.68 5.97
CA ARG A 39 -4.38 13.52 7.30
C ARG A 39 -5.80 12.96 7.23
N GLY A 40 -6.45 13.03 6.06
CA GLY A 40 -7.73 12.39 5.80
C GLY A 40 -7.62 10.90 5.48
N GLN A 41 -6.42 10.40 5.18
CA GLN A 41 -6.18 8.97 4.94
C GLN A 41 -5.94 8.25 6.27
N ARG A 42 -6.34 6.98 6.34
CA ARG A 42 -6.12 6.14 7.53
C ARG A 42 -4.81 5.35 7.45
N GLU A 43 -4.40 4.99 6.25
CA GLU A 43 -3.24 4.15 5.95
C GLU A 43 -2.82 4.33 4.48
N LEU A 44 -1.56 4.02 4.19
CA LEU A 44 -1.05 3.84 2.83
C LEU A 44 -1.11 2.35 2.47
N THR A 45 -1.85 1.98 1.42
CA THR A 45 -1.88 0.60 0.94
C THR A 45 -0.79 0.36 -0.11
N LEU A 46 0.11 -0.59 0.15
CA LEU A 46 1.15 -1.02 -0.79
C LEU A 46 0.77 -2.36 -1.42
N GLY A 47 0.55 -2.39 -2.73
CA GLY A 47 0.29 -3.62 -3.47
C GLY A 47 1.58 -4.28 -3.98
N ILE A 48 1.78 -5.56 -3.68
CA ILE A 48 2.90 -6.39 -4.17
C ILE A 48 2.37 -7.58 -4.97
N SER A 49 3.19 -8.21 -5.82
CA SER A 49 2.77 -9.35 -6.64
C SER A 49 3.78 -10.49 -6.69
N ASN A 50 3.31 -11.73 -6.88
CA ASN A 50 4.15 -12.88 -7.21
C ASN A 50 4.74 -12.80 -8.64
N PRO A 51 5.92 -13.40 -8.88
CA PRO A 51 6.92 -13.81 -7.89
C PRO A 51 7.66 -12.59 -7.32
N ASP A 52 8.31 -12.78 -6.17
CA ASP A 52 9.20 -11.79 -5.57
C ASP A 52 10.35 -11.40 -6.52
N TYR A 53 10.84 -10.16 -6.39
CA TYR A 53 11.96 -9.63 -7.18
C TYR A 53 13.09 -9.14 -6.25
N PRO A 54 13.91 -10.03 -5.68
CA PRO A 54 15.04 -9.64 -4.84
C PRO A 54 16.06 -8.79 -5.62
N PRO A 55 16.72 -7.79 -4.99
CA PRO A 55 16.60 -7.41 -3.57
C PRO A 55 15.47 -6.39 -3.27
N PHE A 56 14.58 -6.12 -4.23
CA PHE A 56 13.55 -5.08 -4.09
C PHE A 56 12.36 -5.56 -3.27
N ASP A 57 11.86 -6.76 -3.59
CA ASP A 57 10.72 -7.39 -2.97
C ASP A 57 11.14 -8.77 -2.45
N ILE A 58 10.95 -9.01 -1.15
CA ILE A 58 11.28 -10.27 -0.49
C ILE A 58 10.18 -10.59 0.52
N THR A 59 9.60 -11.79 0.44
CA THR A 59 8.57 -12.29 1.38
C THR A 59 8.89 -13.67 1.94
N MET A 60 10.17 -14.09 1.85
CA MET A 60 10.62 -15.40 2.33
C MET A 60 10.58 -15.54 3.86
N SER A 61 10.52 -14.43 4.61
CA SER A 61 10.51 -14.40 6.07
C SER A 61 9.08 -14.48 6.64
N GLY A 62 8.40 -15.62 6.44
CA GLY A 62 7.06 -15.82 7.00
C GLY A 62 6.04 -14.82 6.45
N ASN A 63 5.55 -13.91 7.31
CA ASN A 63 4.52 -12.92 6.97
C ASN A 63 5.07 -11.48 6.89
N ASP A 64 6.39 -11.36 6.71
CA ASP A 64 7.08 -10.09 6.62
C ASP A 64 7.45 -9.77 5.17
N TYR A 65 7.29 -8.50 4.81
CA TYR A 65 7.72 -7.96 3.53
C TYR A 65 8.97 -7.10 3.74
N GLU A 66 10.03 -7.51 3.06
CA GLU A 66 11.39 -6.98 3.17
C GLU A 66 11.91 -6.56 1.78
N GLY A 67 13.06 -5.89 1.79
CA GLY A 67 13.78 -5.45 0.60
C GLY A 67 13.83 -3.94 0.46
N ILE A 68 14.44 -3.48 -0.61
CA ILE A 68 14.64 -2.05 -0.86
C ILE A 68 13.31 -1.31 -0.95
N THR A 69 12.28 -1.91 -1.56
CA THR A 69 10.96 -1.29 -1.64
C THR A 69 10.31 -1.15 -0.26
N ALA A 70 10.49 -2.14 0.62
CA ALA A 70 10.00 -2.10 2.00
C ALA A 70 10.69 -1.00 2.82
N ASP A 71 11.99 -0.81 2.62
CA ASP A 71 12.76 0.28 3.23
C ASP A 71 12.20 1.67 2.85
N TYR A 72 11.96 1.90 1.56
CA TYR A 72 11.39 3.17 1.09
C TYR A 72 9.95 3.37 1.58
N ALA A 73 9.14 2.32 1.61
CA ALA A 73 7.78 2.40 2.15
C ALA A 73 7.80 2.79 3.63
N GLY A 74 8.78 2.30 4.40
CA GLY A 74 8.99 2.70 5.80
C GLY A 74 9.33 4.19 5.93
N ILE A 75 10.26 4.69 5.12
CA ILE A 75 10.62 6.12 5.11
C ILE A 75 9.41 6.99 4.75
N ILE A 76 8.60 6.58 3.77
CA ILE A 76 7.38 7.31 3.37
C ILE A 76 6.33 7.28 4.50
N SER A 77 6.16 6.12 5.15
CA SER A 77 5.28 5.95 6.32
C SER A 77 5.63 6.97 7.41
N ASP A 78 6.90 7.01 7.79
CA ASP A 78 7.39 7.88 8.87
C ASP A 78 7.31 9.36 8.50
N ALA A 79 7.63 9.71 7.25
CA ALA A 79 7.61 11.09 6.80
C ALA A 79 6.19 11.68 6.66
N LEU A 80 5.19 10.82 6.43
CA LEU A 80 3.77 11.23 6.30
C LEU A 80 2.94 10.99 7.57
N ASP A 81 3.50 10.33 8.59
CA ASP A 81 2.78 9.85 9.78
C ASP A 81 1.55 9.00 9.39
N LEU A 82 1.73 8.09 8.43
CA LEU A 82 0.68 7.20 7.92
C LEU A 82 1.14 5.75 7.91
N PRO A 83 0.44 4.83 8.62
CA PRO A 83 0.83 3.43 8.64
C PRO A 83 0.70 2.80 7.24
N VAL A 84 1.63 1.90 6.90
CA VAL A 84 1.60 1.15 5.65
C VAL A 84 0.96 -0.22 5.85
N ARG A 85 -0.02 -0.56 5.01
CA ARG A 85 -0.57 -1.91 4.89
C ARG A 85 -0.10 -2.55 3.58
N VAL A 86 0.62 -3.66 3.68
CA VAL A 86 1.07 -4.42 2.50
C VAL A 86 0.01 -5.44 2.10
N GLN A 87 -0.32 -5.48 0.81
CA GLN A 87 -1.33 -6.36 0.23
C GLN A 87 -0.74 -7.13 -0.95
N ARG A 88 -0.69 -8.46 -0.83
CA ARG A 88 -0.15 -9.34 -1.87
C ARG A 88 -1.22 -9.76 -2.87
N PHE A 89 -0.85 -9.76 -4.14
CA PHE A 89 -1.66 -10.22 -5.26
C PHE A 89 -0.96 -11.36 -6.00
N GLU A 90 -1.74 -12.31 -6.53
CA GLU A 90 -1.18 -13.44 -7.28
C GLU A 90 -0.45 -13.03 -8.55
N THR A 91 -0.86 -11.92 -9.16
CA THR A 91 -0.25 -11.45 -10.41
C THR A 91 -0.13 -9.94 -10.41
N ARG A 92 0.82 -9.45 -11.18
CA ARG A 92 0.99 -8.01 -11.44
C ARG A 92 -0.26 -7.38 -12.03
N ASP A 93 -0.95 -8.08 -12.92
CA ASP A 93 -2.24 -7.64 -13.47
C ASP A 93 -3.32 -7.47 -12.39
N ALA A 94 -3.38 -8.37 -11.41
CA ALA A 94 -4.31 -8.25 -10.29
C ALA A 94 -4.00 -7.02 -9.42
N ALA A 95 -2.71 -6.77 -9.13
CA ALA A 95 -2.27 -5.58 -8.41
C ALA A 95 -2.62 -4.28 -9.16
N ILE A 96 -2.41 -4.24 -10.47
CA ILE A 96 -2.74 -3.06 -11.31
C ILE A 96 -4.25 -2.83 -11.35
N LYS A 97 -5.05 -3.89 -11.51
CA LYS A 97 -6.51 -3.79 -11.46
C LYS A 97 -6.99 -3.26 -10.11
N ALA A 98 -6.40 -3.73 -9.02
CA ALA A 98 -6.71 -3.23 -7.68
C ALA A 98 -6.37 -1.74 -7.54
N LEU A 99 -5.21 -1.29 -8.04
CA LEU A 99 -4.82 0.11 -8.04
C LEU A 99 -5.83 0.98 -8.78
N ILE A 100 -6.24 0.59 -9.99
CA ILE A 100 -7.24 1.33 -10.77
C ILE A 100 -8.59 1.38 -10.04
N THR A 101 -8.98 0.28 -9.41
CA THR A 101 -10.23 0.20 -8.64
C THR A 101 -10.22 1.13 -7.43
N VAL A 102 -9.07 1.26 -6.75
CA VAL A 102 -8.89 2.18 -5.62
C VAL A 102 -8.83 3.64 -6.08
N LEU A 103 -8.12 3.94 -7.16
CA LEU A 103 -8.05 5.28 -7.76
C LEU A 103 -9.38 5.74 -8.38
N GLY A 104 -10.28 4.81 -8.69
CA GLY A 104 -11.66 5.10 -9.10
C GLY A 104 -12.57 5.54 -7.95
N ARG A 105 -12.12 5.46 -6.69
CA ARG A 105 -12.85 6.01 -5.55
C ARG A 105 -12.49 7.50 -5.46
N PRO A 106 -13.47 8.43 -5.58
CA PRO A 106 -13.18 9.82 -5.32
C PRO A 106 -12.66 9.93 -3.88
N ALA A 107 -11.41 10.32 -3.73
CA ALA A 107 -10.84 10.69 -2.44
C ALA A 107 -11.71 11.83 -1.92
N GLY A 108 -12.51 11.53 -0.89
CA GLY A 108 -13.34 12.46 -0.12
C GLY A 108 -13.63 13.78 -0.83
N HIS A 109 -14.71 13.82 -1.63
CA HIS A 109 -15.42 15.07 -1.81
C HIS A 109 -16.01 15.46 -0.44
N CYS A 110 -15.20 16.14 0.37
CA CYS A 110 -15.69 17.11 1.32
C CYS A 110 -16.15 18.34 0.51
N GLN A 111 -17.20 18.16 -0.30
CA GLN A 111 -17.95 19.28 -0.84
C GLN A 111 -18.82 19.77 0.32
N ARG A 112 -18.28 20.70 1.11
CA ARG A 112 -19.05 21.43 2.12
C ARG A 112 -19.33 22.81 1.55
N LEU A 113 -20.61 23.19 1.64
CA LEU A 113 -21.26 24.45 1.30
C LEU A 113 -21.76 24.58 -0.14
#